data_AF-A0A967Z849-F1
#
_entry.id   AF-A0A967Z849-F1
#
_cell.length_a   1.000
_cell.length_b   1.000
_cell.length_c   1.000
_cell.angle_alpha   90.00
_cell.angle_beta   90.00
_cell.angle_gamma   90.00
#
_symmetry.space_group_name_H-M   'P 1'
#
loop_
_entity.id
_entity.type
_entity.pdbx_description
1 polymer ?
#
loop_
_entity_poly.entity_id
_entity_poly.type
_entity_poly.pdbx_seq_one_letter_code
_entity_poly.pdbx_strand_id
1 'polypeptide(L)'
;MLRVEARPARDAFVSAFVDGRFRTAPDPDQPARIVFGSVTGQDYINRDSPEGYKIYAELLERNLDFFVHTGDILYYDSWAKDIALARWGWAQMFSLPSNFEFQRLMPTYFMKDDHDVWLNDAWPDQVSSYMGEFTFAQGQQIFR
;
A
#
# COMPACT_ATOMS: atom_id res chain seq x y z
N MET A 1 18.92 -6.81 8.64
CA MET A 1 17.89 -7.84 8.38
C MET A 1 17.00 -7.88 9.61
N LEU A 2 15.69 -7.80 9.41
CA LEU A 2 14.66 -7.90 10.44
C LEU A 2 13.93 -9.23 10.24
N ARG A 3 13.61 -9.96 11.30
CA ARG A 3 12.77 -11.16 11.24
C ARG A 3 11.55 -10.96 12.14
N VAL A 4 10.37 -11.25 11.59
CA VAL A 4 9.11 -11.31 12.33
C VAL A 4 8.71 -12.79 12.42
N GLU A 5 8.35 -13.23 13.62
CA GLU A 5 8.02 -14.62 13.92
C GLU A 5 6.57 -14.73 14.36
N ALA A 6 5.92 -15.84 13.97
CA ALA A 6 4.57 -16.13 14.45
C ALA A 6 4.59 -16.38 15.96
N ARG A 7 3.50 -15.97 16.63
CA ARG A 7 3.32 -16.28 18.05
C ARG A 7 3.24 -17.81 18.23
N PRO A 8 4.05 -18.42 19.10
CA PRO A 8 3.97 -19.85 19.34
C PRO A 8 2.62 -20.22 20.00
N ALA A 9 2.03 -21.33 19.57
CA ALA A 9 1.01 -22.01 20.36
C ALA A 9 1.66 -22.63 21.61
N ARG A 10 0.90 -22.88 22.68
CA ARG A 10 1.45 -23.49 23.90
C ARG A 10 2.20 -24.78 23.55
N ASP A 11 3.45 -24.86 24.02
CA ASP A 11 4.36 -26.00 23.85
C ASP A 11 4.67 -26.37 22.39
N ALA A 12 4.48 -25.44 21.44
CA ALA A 12 4.81 -25.64 20.02
C ALA A 12 6.02 -24.78 19.60
N PHE A 13 6.84 -25.31 18.68
CA PHE A 13 7.90 -24.55 18.03
C PHE A 13 7.33 -23.54 17.03
N VAL A 14 7.99 -22.39 16.89
CA VAL A 14 7.68 -21.43 15.83
C VAL A 14 8.06 -22.03 14.48
N SER A 15 7.10 -22.13 13.57
CA SER A 15 7.29 -22.69 12.22
C SER A 15 7.10 -21.66 11.09
N ALA A 16 6.63 -20.46 11.41
CA ALA A 16 6.37 -19.41 10.44
C ALA A 16 7.10 -18.13 10.82
N PHE A 17 7.83 -17.58 9.85
CA PHE A 17 8.56 -16.32 9.98
C PHE A 17 8.58 -15.60 8.63
N VAL A 18 8.76 -14.28 8.69
CA VAL A 18 8.96 -13.41 7.53
C VAL A 18 10.20 -12.57 7.79
N ASP A 19 11.15 -12.63 6.88
CA ASP A 19 12.32 -11.76 6.92
C ASP A 19 12.03 -10.44 6.22
N GLY A 20 12.82 -9.40 6.47
CA GLY A 20 12.67 -8.11 5.82
C GLY A 20 13.86 -7.21 6.06
N ARG A 21 13.82 -6.01 5.50
CA ARG A 21 14.80 -4.96 5.78
C ARG A 21 14.19 -3.60 5.46
N PHE A 22 14.74 -2.58 6.11
CA PHE A 22 14.44 -1.19 5.83
C PHE A 22 15.69 -0.36 6.09
N ARG A 23 15.73 0.84 5.52
CA ARG A 23 16.74 1.86 5.77
C ARG A 23 16.07 3.00 6.54
N THR A 24 16.70 3.48 7.60
CA THR A 24 16.26 4.69 8.30
C THR A 24 16.78 5.94 7.58
N ALA A 25 16.12 7.07 7.77
CA ALA A 25 16.64 8.35 7.31
C ALA A 25 18.05 8.62 7.90
N PRO A 26 18.92 9.38 7.19
CA PRO A 26 20.16 9.89 7.76
C PRO A 26 19.88 10.80 8.96
N ASP A 27 20.93 11.09 9.74
CA ASP A 27 20.81 12.07 10.83
C ASP A 27 20.35 13.43 10.29
N PRO A 28 19.44 14.15 11.00
CA PRO A 28 18.89 15.42 10.53
C PRO A 28 19.94 16.48 10.18
N ASP A 29 21.10 16.43 10.84
CA ASP A 29 22.19 17.38 10.68
C ASP A 29 23.28 16.89 9.69
N GLN A 30 23.08 15.74 9.03
CA GLN A 30 24.04 15.16 8.09
C GLN A 30 23.48 15.18 6.66
N PRO A 31 23.99 16.05 5.77
CA PRO A 31 23.66 15.98 4.35
C PRO A 31 24.01 14.62 3.76
N ALA A 32 23.03 13.99 3.11
CA ALA A 32 23.20 12.72 2.42
C ALA A 32 22.57 12.80 1.02
N ARG A 33 23.14 12.04 0.08
CA ARG A 33 22.49 11.79 -1.20
C ARG A 33 21.28 10.88 -0.93
N ILE A 34 20.13 11.30 -1.42
CA ILE A 34 18.89 10.54 -1.35
C ILE A 34 18.45 10.16 -2.77
N VAL A 35 18.07 8.91 -2.95
CA VAL A 35 17.47 8.36 -4.17
C VAL A 35 16.14 7.72 -3.77
N PHE A 36 15.05 8.16 -4.37
CA PHE A 36 13.73 7.58 -4.09
C PHE A 36 12.99 7.28 -5.41
N GLY A 37 12.09 6.32 -5.34
CA GLY A 37 11.16 6.00 -6.42
C GLY A 37 9.75 6.47 -6.07
N SER A 38 8.94 6.76 -7.08
CA SER A 38 7.54 7.11 -6.90
C SER A 38 6.67 6.52 -7.98
N VAL A 39 5.46 6.13 -7.61
CA VAL A 39 4.40 5.68 -8.52
C VAL A 39 3.05 6.24 -8.06
N THR A 40 2.11 6.24 -9.00
CA THR A 40 0.68 6.47 -8.83
C THR A 40 -0.05 5.61 -9.86
N GLY A 41 -1.37 5.53 -9.79
CA GLY A 41 -2.17 4.94 -10.86
C GLY A 41 -2.02 3.42 -10.96
N GLN A 42 -2.25 2.70 -9.86
CA GLN A 42 -2.09 1.24 -9.81
C GLN A 42 -3.44 0.55 -9.64
N ASP A 43 -4.40 0.81 -10.54
CA ASP A 43 -5.67 0.07 -10.50
C ASP A 43 -5.41 -1.44 -10.59
N TYR A 44 -6.11 -2.21 -9.77
CA TYR A 44 -5.95 -3.64 -9.66
C TYR A 44 -6.25 -4.35 -10.99
N ILE A 45 -7.19 -3.87 -11.80
CA ILE A 45 -7.46 -4.51 -13.09
C ILE A 45 -6.34 -4.32 -14.12
N ASN A 46 -5.47 -3.31 -13.91
CA ASN A 46 -4.40 -2.91 -14.83
C ASN A 46 -3.02 -3.49 -14.46
N ARG A 47 -2.96 -4.46 -13.54
CA ARG A 47 -1.76 -5.24 -13.25
C ARG A 47 -1.15 -5.81 -14.53
N ASP A 48 0.16 -5.68 -14.68
CA ASP A 48 0.90 -6.12 -15.87
C ASP A 48 1.53 -7.51 -15.72
N SER A 49 1.26 -8.21 -14.60
CA SER A 49 1.62 -9.60 -14.36
C SER A 49 0.63 -10.30 -13.38
N PRO A 50 0.55 -11.65 -13.40
CA PRO A 50 -0.22 -12.43 -12.42
C PRO A 50 0.20 -12.17 -10.95
N GLU A 51 1.47 -11.82 -10.75
CA GLU A 51 2.07 -11.49 -9.46
C GLU A 51 1.80 -10.04 -9.01
N GLY A 52 1.19 -9.21 -9.87
CA GLY A 52 0.88 -7.80 -9.64
C GLY A 52 1.57 -6.87 -10.63
N TYR A 53 2.48 -6.01 -10.15
CA TYR A 53 3.12 -4.97 -10.96
C TYR A 53 4.62 -5.20 -11.11
N LYS A 54 5.10 -5.30 -12.37
CA LYS A 54 6.52 -5.52 -12.71
C LYS A 54 7.43 -4.39 -12.24
N ILE A 55 6.90 -3.17 -12.15
CA ILE A 55 7.67 -1.99 -11.73
C ILE A 55 8.33 -2.18 -10.36
N TYR A 56 7.73 -2.95 -9.47
CA TYR A 56 8.28 -3.19 -8.13
C TYR A 56 9.62 -3.95 -8.18
N ALA A 57 9.76 -4.95 -9.06
CA ALA A 57 11.04 -5.64 -9.25
C ALA A 57 12.11 -4.68 -9.79
N GLU A 58 11.75 -3.89 -10.81
CA GLU A 58 12.63 -2.87 -11.42
C GLU A 58 13.09 -1.79 -10.44
N LEU A 59 12.24 -1.44 -9.46
CA LEU A 59 12.58 -0.46 -8.42
C LEU A 59 13.52 -1.05 -7.36
N LEU A 60 13.42 -2.34 -7.04
CA LEU A 60 14.32 -3.01 -6.09
C LEU A 60 15.78 -3.04 -6.60
N GLU A 61 15.98 -3.06 -7.91
CA GLU A 61 17.31 -3.06 -8.53
C GLU A 61 18.00 -1.68 -8.48
N ARG A 62 17.27 -0.60 -8.15
CA ARG A 62 17.76 0.79 -8.23
C ARG A 62 18.41 1.32 -6.94
N ASN A 63 18.58 0.48 -5.91
CA ASN A 63 19.14 0.86 -4.60
C ASN A 63 18.51 2.15 -4.02
N LEU A 64 17.18 2.22 -4.04
CA LEU A 64 16.43 3.34 -3.48
C LEU A 64 16.59 3.39 -1.95
N ASP A 65 16.57 4.60 -1.40
CA ASP A 65 16.51 4.85 0.05
C ASP A 65 15.09 4.64 0.60
N PHE A 66 14.09 5.09 -0.16
CA PHE A 66 12.68 4.88 0.14
C PHE A 66 11.84 5.01 -1.14
N PHE A 67 10.55 4.74 -0.98
CA PHE A 67 9.56 4.79 -2.04
C PHE A 67 8.33 5.60 -1.60
N VAL A 68 7.69 6.29 -2.54
CA VAL A 68 6.47 7.07 -2.31
C VAL A 68 5.38 6.63 -3.28
N HIS A 69 4.28 6.07 -2.75
CA HIS A 69 3.07 5.88 -3.53
C HIS A 69 2.20 7.12 -3.38
N THR A 70 2.05 7.88 -4.46
CA THR A 70 1.45 9.22 -4.43
C THR A 70 -0.04 9.20 -4.69
N GLY A 71 -0.76 8.21 -4.14
CA GLY A 71 -2.19 8.02 -4.36
C GLY A 71 -2.52 7.12 -5.57
N ASP A 72 -3.82 6.93 -5.79
CA ASP A 72 -4.38 5.97 -6.75
C ASP A 72 -3.86 4.54 -6.54
N ILE A 73 -3.84 4.13 -5.26
CA ILE A 73 -3.49 2.77 -4.84
C ILE A 73 -4.67 1.83 -5.07
N LEU A 74 -5.88 2.32 -4.84
CA LEU A 74 -7.16 1.66 -5.05
C LEU A 74 -8.11 2.60 -5.77
N TYR A 75 -9.10 2.02 -6.44
CA TYR A 75 -10.16 2.74 -7.16
C TYR A 75 -11.52 2.39 -6.59
N TYR A 76 -11.88 3.01 -5.47
CA TYR A 76 -13.10 2.67 -4.73
C TYR A 76 -14.38 2.90 -5.53
N ASP A 77 -14.45 3.95 -6.31
CA ASP A 77 -15.56 4.21 -7.20
C ASP A 77 -15.86 3.05 -8.15
N SER A 78 -14.83 2.36 -8.64
CA SER A 78 -14.99 1.20 -9.53
C SER A 78 -15.70 0.01 -8.87
N TRP A 79 -15.62 -0.17 -7.54
CA TRP A 79 -16.11 -1.40 -6.90
C TRP A 79 -16.49 -1.32 -5.41
N ALA A 80 -15.94 -0.40 -4.63
CA ALA A 80 -16.23 -0.25 -3.21
C ALA A 80 -17.57 0.48 -3.02
N LYS A 81 -18.60 -0.27 -2.63
CA LYS A 81 -19.95 0.25 -2.36
C LYS A 81 -20.33 0.21 -0.88
N ASP A 82 -19.44 -0.32 -0.06
CA ASP A 82 -19.50 -0.31 1.40
C ASP A 82 -18.07 -0.39 2.00
N ILE A 83 -17.97 -0.17 3.31
CA ILE A 83 -16.69 -0.20 4.04
C ILE A 83 -16.02 -1.58 4.10
N ALA A 84 -16.80 -2.67 4.03
CA ALA A 84 -16.25 -4.01 4.09
C ALA A 84 -15.53 -4.35 2.78
N LEU A 85 -16.13 -4.00 1.64
CA LEU A 85 -15.47 -4.05 0.34
C LEU A 85 -14.22 -3.17 0.35
N ALA A 86 -14.33 -1.91 0.77
CA ALA A 86 -13.19 -0.98 0.77
C ALA A 86 -11.97 -1.55 1.53
N ARG A 87 -12.19 -2.20 2.69
CA ARG A 87 -11.15 -2.92 3.45
C ARG A 87 -10.64 -4.17 2.72
N TRP A 88 -11.54 -4.92 2.10
CA TRP A 88 -11.17 -6.09 1.29
C TRP A 88 -10.24 -5.70 0.13
N GLY A 89 -10.46 -4.56 -0.53
CA GLY A 89 -9.57 -4.10 -1.60
C GLY A 89 -8.13 -3.85 -1.16
N TRP A 90 -7.93 -3.29 0.04
CA TRP A 90 -6.58 -3.18 0.63
C TRP A 90 -5.95 -4.54 0.86
N ALA A 91 -6.69 -5.48 1.45
CA ALA A 91 -6.21 -6.84 1.66
C ALA A 91 -5.86 -7.51 0.33
N GLN A 92 -6.70 -7.32 -0.70
CA GLN A 92 -6.47 -7.86 -2.04
C GLN A 92 -5.22 -7.25 -2.68
N MET A 93 -5.10 -5.92 -2.72
CA MET A 93 -3.98 -5.22 -3.34
C MET A 93 -2.63 -5.61 -2.71
N PHE A 94 -2.56 -5.66 -1.38
CA PHE A 94 -1.33 -6.01 -0.67
C PHE A 94 -1.13 -7.51 -0.47
N SER A 95 -2.04 -8.35 -0.96
CA SER A 95 -1.82 -9.79 -1.10
C SER A 95 -1.11 -10.17 -2.40
N LEU A 96 -0.97 -9.23 -3.35
CA LEU A 96 -0.20 -9.46 -4.57
C LEU A 96 1.27 -9.76 -4.24
N PRO A 97 1.86 -10.83 -4.80
CA PRO A 97 3.26 -11.18 -4.51
C PRO A 97 4.25 -10.02 -4.72
N SER A 98 4.07 -9.21 -5.77
CA SER A 98 4.93 -8.04 -6.05
C SER A 98 4.83 -6.97 -4.95
N ASN A 99 3.61 -6.63 -4.48
CA ASN A 99 3.39 -5.72 -3.35
C ASN A 99 3.83 -6.35 -2.01
N PHE A 100 3.76 -7.65 -1.85
CA PHE A 100 4.25 -8.27 -0.62
C PHE A 100 5.78 -8.20 -0.56
N GLU A 101 6.46 -8.62 -1.63
CA GLU A 101 7.93 -8.67 -1.67
C GLU A 101 8.59 -7.29 -1.64
N PHE A 102 8.01 -6.31 -2.33
CA PHE A 102 8.58 -4.96 -2.36
C PHE A 102 8.46 -4.25 -1.00
N GLN A 103 7.28 -4.24 -0.40
CA GLN A 103 6.99 -3.52 0.84
C GLN A 103 7.71 -4.15 2.05
N ARG A 104 8.05 -5.43 1.98
CA ARG A 104 8.89 -6.13 2.96
C ARG A 104 10.37 -5.67 2.95
N LEU A 105 10.82 -5.04 1.87
CA LEU A 105 12.22 -4.66 1.63
C LEU A 105 12.45 -3.15 1.47
N MET A 106 11.40 -2.37 1.23
CA MET A 106 11.48 -0.95 0.90
C MET A 106 10.67 -0.08 1.87
N PRO A 107 11.30 0.88 2.58
CA PRO A 107 10.56 1.91 3.31
C PRO A 107 9.60 2.63 2.37
N THR A 108 8.32 2.64 2.71
CA THR A 108 7.27 3.19 1.84
C THR A 108 6.47 4.26 2.57
N TYR A 109 6.31 5.41 1.92
CA TYR A 109 5.38 6.45 2.30
C TYR A 109 4.17 6.40 1.36
N PHE A 110 2.98 6.51 1.94
CA PHE A 110 1.72 6.50 1.20
C PHE A 110 1.03 7.84 1.32
N MET A 111 0.53 8.33 0.19
CA MET A 111 -0.45 9.40 0.11
C MET A 111 -1.76 8.80 -0.38
N LYS A 112 -2.88 9.43 0.00
CA LYS A 112 -4.17 9.14 -0.61
C LYS A 112 -4.45 10.12 -1.73
N ASP A 113 -5.07 9.61 -2.79
CA ASP A 113 -5.83 10.43 -3.72
C ASP A 113 -7.34 10.25 -3.52
N ASP A 114 -8.13 10.96 -4.32
CA ASP A 114 -9.59 10.88 -4.39
C ASP A 114 -10.14 9.45 -4.54
N HIS A 115 -9.54 8.61 -5.39
CA HIS A 115 -9.93 7.21 -5.61
C HIS A 115 -9.63 6.29 -4.41
N ASP A 116 -8.63 6.64 -3.59
CA ASP A 116 -8.31 5.97 -2.32
C ASP A 116 -9.16 6.46 -1.14
N VAL A 117 -9.93 7.53 -1.35
CA VAL A 117 -10.82 8.11 -0.34
C VAL A 117 -12.26 7.76 -0.67
N TRP A 118 -12.73 7.98 -1.90
CA TRP A 118 -14.13 7.73 -2.22
C TRP A 118 -14.41 7.54 -3.72
N LEU A 119 -14.32 8.61 -4.50
CA LEU A 119 -14.56 8.63 -5.95
C LEU A 119 -13.76 9.77 -6.58
N ASN A 120 -13.68 9.77 -7.91
CA ASN A 120 -13.08 10.85 -8.69
C ASN A 120 -13.53 12.26 -8.21
N ASP A 121 -12.57 13.15 -8.04
CA ASP A 121 -12.68 14.53 -7.58
C ASP A 121 -13.41 14.70 -6.24
N ALA A 122 -13.25 13.77 -5.29
CA ALA A 122 -14.05 13.78 -4.06
C ALA A 122 -13.71 14.86 -3.02
N TRP A 123 -14.73 15.33 -2.30
CA TRP A 123 -14.61 16.27 -1.17
C TRP A 123 -15.53 15.92 0.02
N PRO A 124 -15.29 16.46 1.25
CA PRO A 124 -15.95 15.99 2.48
C PRO A 124 -17.48 16.00 2.51
N ASP A 125 -18.11 17.03 1.94
CA ASP A 125 -19.57 17.21 2.00
C ASP A 125 -20.28 16.72 0.72
N GLN A 126 -19.57 16.03 -0.16
CA GLN A 126 -20.14 15.47 -1.38
C GLN A 126 -21.11 14.33 -1.06
N VAL A 127 -22.20 14.25 -1.81
CA VAL A 127 -23.20 13.17 -1.71
C VAL A 127 -23.29 12.48 -3.06
N SER A 128 -23.25 11.15 -3.07
CA SER A 128 -23.28 10.36 -4.28
C SER A 128 -23.97 9.03 -4.03
N SER A 129 -25.13 8.81 -4.66
CA SER A 129 -25.81 7.50 -4.63
C SER A 129 -25.03 6.40 -5.37
N TYR A 130 -24.07 6.79 -6.23
CA TYR A 130 -23.22 5.86 -6.97
C TYR A 130 -22.28 5.06 -6.06
N MET A 131 -21.94 5.61 -4.89
CA MET A 131 -21.05 4.97 -3.92
C MET A 131 -21.77 4.04 -2.93
N GLY A 132 -23.08 3.86 -3.09
CA GLY A 132 -23.87 3.03 -2.19
C GLY A 132 -23.81 3.55 -0.76
N GLU A 133 -23.47 2.67 0.18
CA GLU A 133 -23.38 2.99 1.61
C GLU A 133 -21.98 3.48 2.01
N PHE A 134 -20.99 3.39 1.10
CA PHE A 134 -19.65 3.87 1.37
C PHE A 134 -19.61 5.39 1.33
N THR A 135 -18.99 6.02 2.34
CA THR A 135 -18.92 7.49 2.45
C THR A 135 -17.49 8.00 2.45
N PHE A 136 -17.30 9.26 2.06
CA PHE A 136 -16.01 9.96 2.12
C PHE A 136 -15.35 9.84 3.50
N ALA A 137 -16.11 10.07 4.58
CA ALA A 137 -15.61 9.99 5.95
C ALA A 137 -15.10 8.58 6.31
N GLN A 138 -15.77 7.53 5.84
CA GLN A 138 -15.30 6.15 6.03
C GLN A 138 -13.98 5.91 5.28
N GLY A 139 -13.90 6.32 4.02
CA GLY A 139 -12.69 6.13 3.24
C GLY A 139 -11.50 6.92 3.79
N GLN A 140 -11.70 8.11 4.35
CA GLN A 140 -10.66 8.82 5.11
C GLN A 140 -10.13 7.99 6.28
N GLN A 141 -10.99 7.28 7.02
CA GLN A 141 -10.62 6.50 8.21
C GLN A 141 -9.88 5.20 7.91
N ILE A 142 -10.05 4.57 6.74
CA ILE A 142 -9.47 3.25 6.44
C ILE A 142 -7.93 3.23 6.51
N PHE A 143 -7.28 4.40 6.47
CA PHE A 143 -5.82 4.53 6.46
C PHE A 143 -5.31 5.57 7.49
N ARG A 144 -6.05 5.75 8.59
CA ARG A 144 -5.69 6.62 9.71
C ARG A 144 -5.43 5.83 10.98
#